data_AF-A0A543CIS8-F1
#
_entry.id   AF-A0A543CIS8-F1
#
_cell.length_a   1.000
_cell.length_b   1.000
_cell.length_c   1.000
_cell.angle_alpha   90.00
_cell.angle_beta   90.00
_cell.angle_gamma   90.00
#
_symmetry.space_group_name_H-M   'P 1'
#
loop_
_entity.id
_entity.type
_entity.pdbx_description
1 polymer ?
#
loop_
_entity_poly.entity_id
_entity_poly.type
_entity_poly.pdbx_seq_one_letter_code
_entity_poly.pdbx_strand_id
1 'polypeptide(L)'
;MLQELVVAGGSAVVGAMATESWTAVREGVVRLFRHRGEEELAAIEAQLDGNAALMAQSADVERARQSLAELWALEFERLLDERPEAADELGALVERLGVQGGSRVQTNIARDNGRVFASLGGNVIIHEAPVPAAREESGEGGTEG
;
A
#
# COMPACT_ATOMS: atom_id res chain seq x y z
N MET A 1 6.15 17.50 -3.50
CA MET A 1 6.47 18.59 -2.54
C MET A 1 6.99 17.96 -1.23
N LEU A 2 7.86 18.60 -0.45
CA LEU A 2 8.42 17.98 0.78
C LEU A 2 7.33 17.54 1.78
N GLN A 3 6.23 18.29 1.85
CA GLN A 3 5.03 17.96 2.63
C GLN A 3 4.39 16.62 2.21
N GLU A 4 4.31 16.32 0.91
CA GLU A 4 3.79 15.05 0.43
C GLU A 4 4.73 13.89 0.78
N LEU A 5 6.04 14.16 0.76
CA LEU A 5 7.06 13.17 1.09
C LEU A 5 7.01 12.79 2.58
N VAL A 6 6.87 13.75 3.49
CA VAL A 6 6.79 13.45 4.94
C VAL A 6 5.51 12.68 5.28
N VAL A 7 4.38 13.02 4.65
CA VAL A 7 3.10 12.29 4.82
C VAL A 7 3.21 10.86 4.27
N ALA A 8 3.82 10.70 3.10
CA ALA A 8 4.07 9.39 2.51
C ALA A 8 5.06 8.56 3.35
N GLY A 9 6.10 9.20 3.89
CA GLY A 9 7.06 8.63 4.82
C GLY A 9 6.40 8.06 6.07
N GLY A 10 5.59 8.86 6.76
CA GLY A 10 4.87 8.43 7.95
C GLY A 10 3.95 7.25 7.66
N SER A 11 3.18 7.32 6.58
CA SER A 11 2.29 6.23 6.16
C SER A 11 3.05 4.95 5.83
N ALA A 12 4.19 5.05 5.14
CA ALA A 12 5.00 3.91 4.73
C ALA A 12 5.62 3.18 5.94
N VAL A 13 6.16 3.93 6.90
CA VAL A 13 6.75 3.36 8.13
C VAL A 13 5.70 2.57 8.92
N VAL A 14 4.54 3.18 9.13
CA VAL A 14 3.45 2.55 9.89
C VAL A 14 2.81 1.38 9.13
N GLY A 15 2.72 1.48 7.80
CA GLY A 15 2.33 0.36 6.95
C GLY A 15 3.26 -0.84 7.13
N ALA A 16 4.57 -0.60 7.21
CA ALA A 16 5.58 -1.64 7.36
C ALA A 16 5.59 -2.30 8.75
N MET A 17 5.24 -1.58 9.82
CA MET A 17 5.20 -2.09 11.20
C MET A 17 4.34 -3.37 11.37
N ALA A 18 3.33 -3.55 10.53
CA ALA A 18 2.45 -4.72 10.54
C ALA A 18 2.92 -5.85 9.60
N THR A 19 4.11 -5.75 9.02
CA THR A 19 4.61 -6.67 8.00
C THR A 19 5.97 -7.24 8.37
N GLU A 20 6.37 -8.31 7.68
CA GLU A 20 7.71 -8.89 7.79
C GLU A 20 8.83 -7.94 7.31
N SER A 21 8.47 -6.89 6.55
CA SER A 21 9.43 -5.88 6.09
C SER A 21 9.83 -4.86 7.18
N TRP A 22 9.17 -4.90 8.34
CA TRP A 22 9.36 -3.94 9.43
C TRP A 22 10.83 -3.73 9.82
N THR A 23 11.59 -4.81 10.01
CA THR A 23 12.99 -4.72 10.45
C THR A 23 13.85 -3.91 9.48
N ALA A 24 13.69 -4.13 8.17
CA ALA A 24 14.44 -3.40 7.15
C ALA A 24 14.06 -1.91 7.11
N VAL A 25 12.79 -1.59 7.38
CA VAL A 25 12.30 -0.21 7.45
C VAL A 25 12.82 0.50 8.69
N ARG A 26 12.75 -0.16 9.85
CA ARG A 26 13.29 0.35 11.13
C ARG A 26 14.74 0.76 10.96
N GLU A 27 15.58 -0.12 10.43
CA GLU A 27 16.99 0.20 10.15
C GLU A 27 17.15 1.36 9.17
N GLY A 28 16.29 1.44 8.15
CA GLY A 28 16.27 2.56 7.21
C GLY A 28 15.98 3.90 7.88
N VAL A 29 14.98 3.95 8.76
CA VAL A 29 14.62 5.15 9.53
C VAL A 29 15.74 5.53 10.49
N VAL A 30 16.28 4.58 11.25
CA VAL A 30 17.42 4.80 12.16
C VAL A 30 18.61 5.43 11.44
N ARG A 31 18.95 4.94 10.23
CA ARG A 31 20.03 5.53 9.42
C ARG A 31 19.80 7.00 9.05
N LEU A 32 18.55 7.44 8.87
CA LEU A 32 18.24 8.85 8.60
C LEU A 32 18.57 9.74 9.82
N PHE A 33 18.27 9.24 11.03
CA PHE A 33 18.45 9.97 12.29
C PHE A 33 19.86 9.86 12.90
N ARG A 34 20.77 9.08 12.29
CA ARG A 34 22.15 8.87 12.79
C ARG A 34 22.94 10.16 13.07
N HIS A 35 22.57 11.26 12.44
CA HIS A 35 23.24 12.56 12.60
C HIS A 35 22.95 13.21 13.97
N ARG A 36 21.89 12.81 14.68
CA ARG A 36 21.50 13.36 16.00
C ARG A 36 22.29 12.79 17.18
N GLY A 37 23.22 11.85 16.92
CA GLY A 37 24.03 11.20 17.96
C GLY A 37 23.37 9.94 18.54
N GLU A 38 24.13 9.18 19.33
CA GLU A 38 23.73 7.83 19.77
C GLU A 38 22.54 7.82 20.75
N GLU A 39 22.43 8.81 21.63
CA GLU A 39 21.35 8.89 22.63
C GLU A 39 19.99 9.10 21.95
N GLU A 40 19.91 10.07 21.03
CA GLU A 40 18.70 10.35 20.27
C GLU A 40 18.35 9.17 19.34
N LEU A 41 19.37 8.50 18.79
CA LEU A 41 19.16 7.31 17.96
C LEU A 41 18.50 6.19 18.77
N ALA A 42 18.96 5.95 20.00
CA ALA A 42 18.36 4.97 20.90
C ALA A 42 16.91 5.33 21.27
N ALA A 43 16.60 6.62 21.43
CA ALA A 43 15.25 7.09 21.67
C ALA A 43 14.32 6.85 20.46
N ILE A 44 14.79 7.16 19.24
CA ILE A 44 14.06 6.88 17.98
C ILE A 44 13.82 5.38 17.81
N GLU A 45 14.83 4.56 18.09
CA GLU A 45 14.71 3.10 18.07
C GLU A 45 13.65 2.58 19.04
N ALA A 46 13.70 3.02 20.31
CA ALA A 46 12.71 2.65 21.32
C ALA A 46 11.30 3.11 20.94
N GLN A 47 11.17 4.29 20.33
CA GLN A 47 9.90 4.81 19.84
C GLN A 47 9.34 3.97 18.68
N LEU A 48 10.18 3.58 17.71
CA LEU A 48 9.79 2.69 16.61
C LEU A 48 9.27 1.34 17.15
N ASP A 49 10.01 0.73 18.07
CA ASP A 49 9.65 -0.57 18.67
C ASP A 49 8.38 -0.48 19.52
N GLY A 50 8.25 0.58 20.31
CA GLY A 50 7.06 0.85 21.11
C GLY A 50 5.81 1.06 20.24
N ASN A 51 5.94 1.78 19.13
CA ASN A 51 4.85 2.01 18.18
C ASN A 51 4.42 0.72 17.46
N ALA A 52 5.38 -0.12 17.05
CA ALA A 52 5.08 -1.42 16.46
C ALA A 52 4.35 -2.34 17.45
N ALA A 53 4.80 -2.36 18.72
CA ALA A 53 4.13 -3.11 19.79
C ALA A 53 2.73 -2.57 20.09
N LEU A 54 2.53 -1.25 20.06
CA LEU A 54 1.22 -0.62 20.22
C LEU A 54 0.27 -1.02 19.10
N MET A 55 0.74 -1.00 17.84
CA MET A 55 -0.04 -1.45 16.70
C MET A 55 -0.46 -2.92 16.83
N ALA A 56 0.44 -3.79 17.26
CA ALA A 56 0.15 -5.22 17.43
C ALA A 56 -0.89 -5.49 18.52
N GLN A 57 -1.00 -4.62 19.53
CA GLN A 57 -1.92 -4.77 20.67
C GLN A 57 -3.22 -3.97 20.54
N SER A 58 -3.32 -3.08 19.54
CA SER A 58 -4.48 -2.19 19.40
C SER A 58 -5.72 -2.96 18.94
N ALA A 59 -6.85 -2.73 19.62
CA ALA A 59 -8.15 -3.21 19.18
C ALA A 59 -8.66 -2.46 17.93
N ASP A 60 -8.18 -1.23 17.71
CA ASP A 60 -8.49 -0.40 16.56
C ASP A 60 -7.16 -0.07 15.84
N VAL A 61 -6.73 -1.02 15.00
CA VAL A 61 -5.46 -0.94 14.26
C VAL A 61 -5.46 0.24 13.30
N GLU A 62 -6.61 0.58 12.71
CA GLU A 62 -6.69 1.65 11.72
C GLU A 62 -6.57 3.03 12.38
N ARG A 63 -7.23 3.25 13.53
CA ARG A 63 -7.03 4.47 14.32
C ARG A 63 -5.58 4.60 14.78
N ALA A 64 -4.98 3.52 15.30
CA ALA A 64 -3.58 3.52 15.72
C ALA A 64 -2.64 3.84 14.55
N ARG A 65 -2.90 3.26 13.37
CA ARG A 65 -2.15 3.53 12.15
C ARG A 65 -2.21 5.01 11.78
N GLN A 66 -3.40 5.62 11.78
CA GLN A 66 -3.55 7.02 11.40
C GLN A 66 -2.79 7.95 12.37
N SER A 67 -2.95 7.76 13.68
CA SER A 67 -2.27 8.59 14.67
C SER A 67 -0.74 8.45 14.61
N LEU A 68 -0.24 7.24 14.38
CA LEU A 68 1.20 7.01 14.24
C LEU A 68 1.75 7.59 12.92
N ALA A 69 0.96 7.56 11.85
CA ALA A 69 1.39 8.11 10.56
C ALA A 69 1.57 9.63 10.65
N GLU A 70 0.66 10.33 11.35
CA GLU A 70 0.76 11.76 11.64
C GLU A 70 1.98 12.07 12.51
N LEU A 71 2.24 11.26 13.55
CA LEU A 71 3.42 11.41 14.41
C LEU A 71 4.73 11.28 13.63
N TRP A 72 4.86 10.26 12.78
CA TRP A 72 6.06 10.07 11.97
C TRP A 72 6.22 11.12 10.87
N ALA A 73 5.12 11.63 10.30
CA ALA A 73 5.19 12.74 9.35
C ALA A 73 5.80 13.99 10.02
N LEU A 74 5.44 14.29 11.27
CA LEU A 74 6.02 15.40 12.03
C LEU A 74 7.51 15.19 12.34
N GLU A 75 7.91 13.97 12.70
CA GLU A 75 9.33 13.64 12.91
C GLU A 75 10.16 13.80 11.63
N PHE A 76 9.61 13.40 10.48
CA PHE A 76 10.26 13.61 9.20
C PHE A 76 10.29 15.08 8.78
N GLU A 77 9.25 15.85 9.09
CA GLU A 77 9.25 17.30 8.87
C GLU A 77 10.39 17.97 9.65
N ARG A 78 10.53 17.66 10.94
CA ARG A 78 11.66 18.13 11.76
C ARG A 78 13.01 17.70 11.21
N LEU A 79 13.13 16.45 10.79
CA LEU A 79 14.35 15.95 10.15
C LEU A 79 14.72 16.76 8.92
N LEU A 80 13.76 17.07 8.05
CA LEU A 80 14.01 17.79 6.80
C LEU A 80 14.23 19.29 7.03
N ASP A 81 13.67 19.87 8.08
CA ASP A 81 13.96 21.23 8.51
C ASP A 81 15.41 21.37 9.00
N GLU A 82 15.92 20.38 9.73
CA GLU A 82 17.31 20.33 10.20
C GLU A 82 18.28 19.93 9.08
N ARG A 83 17.86 19.00 8.22
CA ARG A 83 18.69 18.33 7.21
C ARG A 83 17.92 18.15 5.89
N PRO A 84 17.82 19.19 5.05
CA PRO A 84 17.08 19.13 3.79
C PRO A 84 17.59 18.05 2.83
N GLU A 85 18.88 17.74 2.86
CA GLU A 85 19.49 16.72 1.99
C GLU A 85 19.06 15.27 2.36
N ALA A 86 18.40 15.07 3.50
CA ALA A 86 17.80 13.77 3.84
C ALA A 86 16.54 13.47 3.01
N ALA A 87 16.01 14.44 2.26
CA ALA A 87 14.82 14.26 1.43
C ALA A 87 15.01 13.14 0.39
N ASP A 88 16.18 13.04 -0.23
CA ASP A 88 16.45 11.98 -1.22
C ASP A 88 16.51 10.60 -0.56
N GLU A 89 17.09 10.51 0.63
CA GLU A 89 17.16 9.26 1.39
C GLU A 89 15.77 8.80 1.87
N LEU A 90 14.94 9.75 2.33
CA LEU A 90 13.55 9.49 2.71
C LEU A 90 12.71 9.10 1.48
N GLY A 91 12.87 9.80 0.36
CA GLY A 91 12.24 9.47 -0.93
C GLY A 91 12.54 8.03 -1.35
N ALA A 92 13.83 7.66 -1.33
CA ALA A 92 14.24 6.30 -1.66
C ALA A 92 13.68 5.25 -0.68
N LEU A 93 13.53 5.57 0.61
CA LEU A 93 12.87 4.70 1.58
C LEU A 93 11.39 4.51 1.25
N VAL A 94 10.68 5.60 0.97
CA VAL A 94 9.26 5.58 0.61
C VAL A 94 9.05 4.81 -0.68
N GLU A 95 9.85 5.02 -1.72
CA GLU A 95 9.72 4.31 -2.99
C GLU A 95 9.89 2.79 -2.82
N ARG A 96 10.88 2.35 -2.04
CA ARG A 96 11.06 0.92 -1.74
C ARG A 96 9.84 0.29 -1.07
N LEU A 97 9.09 1.06 -0.29
CA LEU A 97 7.88 0.61 0.41
C LEU A 97 6.60 0.81 -0.39
N GLY A 98 6.53 1.84 -1.22
CA GLY A 98 5.44 2.12 -2.15
C GLY A 98 5.33 1.06 -3.24
N VAL A 99 6.43 0.41 -3.61
CA VAL A 99 6.41 -0.79 -4.48
C VAL A 99 5.62 -1.95 -3.83
N GLN A 100 5.52 -1.98 -2.49
CA GLN A 100 4.84 -3.02 -1.73
C GLN A 100 3.40 -2.64 -1.31
N GLY A 101 3.04 -1.35 -1.35
CA GLY A 101 1.75 -0.86 -0.80
C GLY A 101 1.07 0.32 -1.51
N GLY A 102 1.60 0.81 -2.64
CA GLY A 102 1.03 1.95 -3.35
C GLY A 102 -0.33 1.65 -3.99
N SER A 103 -1.19 2.68 -4.09
CA SER A 103 -2.48 2.64 -4.78
C SER A 103 -2.36 1.89 -6.11
N ARG A 104 -2.85 0.66 -6.11
CA ARG A 104 -2.89 -0.16 -7.31
C ARG A 104 -4.04 0.35 -8.17
N VAL A 105 -3.75 1.25 -9.09
CA VAL A 105 -4.72 1.68 -10.09
C VAL A 105 -4.77 0.62 -11.19
N GLN A 106 -5.83 -0.21 -11.18
CA GLN A 106 -6.08 -1.15 -12.27
C GLN A 106 -7.05 -0.53 -13.28
N THR A 107 -6.54 -0.15 -14.45
CA THR A 107 -7.38 0.33 -15.57
C THR A 107 -7.77 -0.86 -16.45
N ASN A 108 -9.04 -1.27 -16.39
CA ASN A 108 -9.60 -2.34 -17.20
C ASN A 108 -10.50 -1.75 -18.29
N ILE A 109 -10.11 -1.90 -19.56
CA ILE A 109 -10.91 -1.42 -20.69
C ILE A 109 -11.33 -2.63 -21.53
N ALA A 110 -12.62 -2.93 -21.52
CA ALA A 110 -13.23 -3.86 -22.47
C ALA A 110 -13.75 -3.07 -23.68
N ARG A 111 -13.57 -3.61 -24.90
CA ARG A 111 -14.19 -3.08 -26.13
C ARG A 111 -14.98 -4.19 -26.82
N ASP A 112 -15.99 -3.80 -27.58
CA ASP A 112 -16.89 -4.69 -28.33
C ASP A 112 -17.54 -5.76 -27.42
N ASN A 113 -17.52 -7.04 -27.81
CA ASN A 113 -18.06 -8.17 -27.01
C ASN A 113 -17.08 -8.66 -25.92
N GLY A 114 -16.13 -7.84 -25.49
CA GLY A 114 -15.09 -8.19 -24.53
C GLY A 114 -15.62 -8.26 -23.09
N ARG A 115 -15.22 -9.30 -22.34
CA ARG A 115 -15.44 -9.41 -20.90
C ARG A 115 -14.10 -9.33 -20.18
N VAL A 116 -13.99 -8.47 -19.16
CA VAL A 116 -12.77 -8.33 -18.33
C VAL A 116 -13.08 -8.79 -16.91
N PHE A 117 -12.26 -9.73 -16.45
CA PHE A 117 -12.31 -10.29 -15.11
C PHE A 117 -10.98 -9.96 -14.43
N ALA A 118 -11.03 -9.12 -13.40
CA ALA A 118 -9.86 -8.54 -12.79
C ALA A 118 -10.02 -8.55 -11.28
N SER A 119 -8.98 -8.98 -10.57
CA SER A 119 -8.88 -8.84 -9.13
C SER A 119 -7.51 -8.31 -8.76
N LEU A 120 -7.51 -7.44 -7.76
CA LEU A 120 -6.34 -6.77 -7.26
C LEU A 120 -6.18 -7.12 -5.79
N GLY A 121 -5.46 -8.20 -5.53
CA GLY A 121 -5.26 -8.73 -4.19
C GLY A 121 -6.18 -9.88 -3.79
N GLY A 122 -6.88 -10.52 -4.75
CA GLY A 122 -7.68 -11.72 -4.49
C GLY A 122 -7.84 -12.58 -5.75
N ASN A 123 -8.76 -13.55 -5.70
CA ASN A 123 -9.05 -14.47 -6.81
C ASN A 123 -10.35 -14.10 -7.53
N VAL A 124 -10.41 -14.33 -8.85
CA VAL A 124 -11.68 -14.31 -9.61
C VAL A 124 -12.05 -15.75 -9.94
N ILE A 125 -13.24 -16.19 -9.49
CA ILE A 125 -13.81 -17.49 -9.82
C ILE A 125 -15.04 -17.23 -10.70
N ILE A 126 -15.00 -17.70 -11.94
CA ILE A 126 -16.06 -17.52 -12.93
C ILE A 126 -16.75 -18.86 -13.14
N HIS A 127 -18.06 -18.90 -12.89
CA HIS A 127 -18.91 -20.02 -13.29
C HIS A 127 -19.78 -19.56 -14.45
N GLU A 128 -19.49 -20.01 -15.68
CA GLU A 128 -20.39 -19.81 -16.81
C GLU A 128 -21.44 -20.93 -16.81
N ALA A 129 -22.72 -20.55 -16.77
CA ALA A 129 -23.79 -21.48 -17.12
C ALA A 129 -23.76 -21.73 -18.64
N PRO A 130 -24.04 -22.95 -19.12
CA PRO A 130 -24.15 -23.21 -20.54
C PRO A 130 -25.20 -22.28 -21.15
N VAL A 131 -24.86 -21.59 -22.24
CA VAL A 131 -25.82 -20.85 -23.05
C VAL A 131 -26.93 -21.82 -23.45
N PRO A 132 -28.22 -21.55 -23.16
CA PRO A 132 -29.28 -22.41 -23.64
C PRO A 132 -29.20 -22.42 -25.18
N ALA A 133 -29.02 -23.60 -25.77
CA ALA A 133 -29.01 -23.75 -27.21
C ALA A 133 -30.28 -23.09 -27.77
N ALA A 134 -30.09 -22.16 -28.70
CA ALA A 134 -31.19 -21.52 -29.41
C ALA A 134 -32.10 -22.62 -29.93
N ARG A 135 -33.38 -22.57 -29.54
CA ARG A 135 -34.43 -23.46 -30.01
C ARG A 135 -34.41 -23.40 -31.52
N GLU A 136 -33.98 -24.48 -32.18
CA GLU A 136 -34.10 -24.62 -33.62
C GLU A 136 -35.60 -24.45 -33.97
N GLU A 137 -35.93 -23.36 -34.63
CA GLU A 137 -37.23 -23.17 -35.26
C GLU A 137 -37.36 -24.23 -36.34
N SER A 138 -38.08 -25.31 -36.04
CA SER A 138 -38.57 -26.25 -37.04
C SER A 138 -39.63 -25.54 -37.90
N GLY A 139 -39.17 -24.73 -38.84
CA GLY A 139 -39.98 -24.20 -39.94
C GLY A 139 -39.98 -25.19 -41.09
N GLU A 140 -40.73 -26.28 -40.98
CA GLU A 140 -41.02 -27.14 -42.14
C GLU A 140 -42.34 -26.67 -42.78
N GLY A 141 -42.23 -25.58 -43.53
CA GLY A 141 -43.24 -25.16 -44.49
C GLY A 141 -43.14 -26.04 -45.73
N GLY A 142 -44.23 -26.74 -46.06
CA GLY A 142 -44.33 -27.46 -47.33
C GLY A 142 -44.40 -26.53 -48.54
N THR A 143 -43.98 -27.04 -49.69
CA THR A 143 -44.49 -26.79 -51.07
C THR A 143 -43.66 -27.69 -52.01
N GLU A 144 -44.27 -28.72 -52.62
CA GLU A 144 -44.78 -28.77 -54.01
C GLU A 144 -43.74 -29.20 -55.06
N GLY A 145 -44.12 -30.18 -55.88
CA GLY A 145 -43.38 -30.74 -57.02
C GLY A 145 -43.97 -32.05 -57.50
#